data_AF-A0A7S2FBC9-F1
#
_entry.id   AF-A0A7S2FBC9-F1
#
_cell.length_a   1.000
_cell.length_b   1.000
_cell.length_c   1.000
_cell.angle_alpha   90.00
_cell.angle_beta   90.00
_cell.angle_gamma   90.00
#
_symmetry.space_group_name_H-M   'P 1'
#
loop_
_entity.id
_entity.type
_entity.pdbx_description
1 polymer ?
#
loop_
_entity_poly.entity_id
_entity_poly.type
_entity_poly.pdbx_seq_one_letter_code
_entity_poly.pdbx_strand_id
1 'polypeptide(L)'
;GIEDLRERVGDIAAAICHDAPPAGEEGARCRQYQAIATPAYGLSKLAVNCYTQIVARDFPSIQCNAASPGFTNTGMCANYTGKRVPKEPALGASVFLPALFGAAGLPTQRTATFFKEASQPGTRPEDATCKAEGWVA
;
A
#
# COMPACT_ATOMS: atom_id res chain seq x y z
N GLY A 1 -9.19 -15.50 12.38
CA GLY A 1 -8.63 -16.64 11.61
C GLY A 1 -8.30 -16.20 10.19
N ILE A 2 -7.58 -16.97 9.37
CA ILE A 2 -7.30 -16.59 7.96
C ILE A 2 -8.59 -16.36 7.17
N GLU A 3 -9.53 -17.27 7.32
CA GLU A 3 -10.87 -17.17 6.71
C GLU A 3 -11.58 -15.89 7.17
N ASP A 4 -11.56 -15.63 8.47
CA ASP A 4 -12.13 -14.41 9.08
C ASP A 4 -11.43 -13.11 8.61
N LEU A 5 -10.13 -13.12 8.27
CA LEU A 5 -9.46 -11.96 7.68
C LEU A 5 -9.79 -11.78 6.19
N ARG A 6 -9.94 -12.88 5.44
CA ARG A 6 -10.37 -12.87 4.03
C ARG A 6 -11.81 -12.39 3.91
N GLU A 7 -12.68 -12.90 4.77
CA GLU A 7 -14.08 -12.49 4.92
C GLU A 7 -14.17 -11.02 5.27
N ARG A 8 -13.44 -10.55 6.31
CA ARG A 8 -13.40 -9.13 6.67
C ARG A 8 -12.87 -8.20 5.57
N VAL A 9 -11.87 -8.62 4.78
CA VAL A 9 -11.41 -7.83 3.62
C VAL A 9 -12.48 -7.80 2.53
N GLY A 10 -13.17 -8.92 2.30
CA GLY A 10 -14.32 -9.02 1.40
C GLY A 10 -15.47 -8.11 1.83
N ASP A 11 -15.81 -8.10 3.13
CA ASP A 11 -16.88 -7.29 3.70
C ASP A 11 -16.58 -5.79 3.59
N ILE A 12 -15.34 -5.38 3.90
CA ILE A 12 -14.96 -3.97 3.77
C ILE A 12 -14.94 -3.55 2.29
N ALA A 13 -14.54 -4.45 1.37
CA ALA A 13 -14.60 -4.18 -0.07
C ALA A 13 -16.04 -4.05 -0.58
N ALA A 14 -16.95 -4.94 -0.15
CA ALA A 14 -18.36 -4.88 -0.49
C ALA A 14 -19.02 -3.60 0.04
N ALA A 15 -18.73 -3.22 1.29
CA ALA A 15 -19.23 -2.01 1.95
C ALA A 15 -18.87 -0.70 1.22
N ILE A 16 -17.71 -0.63 0.56
CA ILE A 16 -17.30 0.56 -0.22
C ILE A 16 -17.90 0.56 -1.63
N CYS A 17 -18.17 -0.61 -2.21
CA CYS A 17 -18.76 -0.75 -3.55
C CYS A 17 -20.27 -0.49 -3.61
N HIS A 18 -20.96 -0.38 -2.47
CA HIS A 18 -22.38 -0.02 -2.45
C HIS A 18 -22.57 1.51 -2.60
N ASP A 19 -23.30 1.92 -3.65
CA ASP A 19 -23.69 3.32 -3.92
C ASP A 19 -24.46 3.97 -2.75
N ALA A 20 -25.10 3.17 -1.90
CA ALA A 20 -25.70 3.61 -0.65
C ALA A 20 -25.39 2.60 0.47
N PRO A 21 -24.87 3.03 1.64
CA PRO A 21 -24.59 2.14 2.75
C PRO A 21 -25.90 1.53 3.31
N PRO A 22 -25.90 0.26 3.73
CA PRO A 22 -27.08 -0.42 4.29
C PRO A 22 -27.63 0.30 5.53
N ALA A 23 -28.89 0.07 5.90
CA ALA A 23 -29.46 0.70 7.09
C ALA A 23 -28.84 0.14 8.39
N GLY A 24 -28.84 0.94 9.47
CA GLY A 24 -28.37 0.50 10.79
C GLY A 24 -26.88 0.74 11.07
N GLU A 25 -26.35 0.01 12.07
CA GLU A 25 -24.99 0.16 12.62
C GLU A 25 -23.91 -0.13 11.57
N GLU A 26 -24.18 -1.09 10.69
CA GLU A 26 -23.34 -1.44 9.54
C GLU A 26 -23.20 -0.28 8.56
N GLY A 27 -24.30 0.42 8.26
CA GLY A 27 -24.28 1.63 7.45
C GLY A 27 -23.54 2.80 8.09
N ALA A 28 -23.63 2.94 9.41
CA ALA A 28 -22.91 3.98 10.14
C ALA A 28 -21.39 3.78 10.05
N ARG A 29 -20.91 2.52 10.10
CA ARG A 29 -19.52 2.16 9.86
C ARG A 29 -19.09 2.42 8.41
N CYS A 30 -19.92 2.06 7.43
CA CYS A 30 -19.65 2.32 6.01
C CYS A 30 -19.46 3.83 5.71
N ARG A 31 -20.33 4.68 6.28
CA ARG A 31 -20.25 6.15 6.14
C ARG A 31 -18.95 6.76 6.65
N GLN A 32 -18.35 6.19 7.69
CA GLN A 32 -17.04 6.62 8.20
C GLN A 32 -15.92 6.36 7.19
N TYR A 33 -15.99 5.27 6.43
CA TYR A 33 -15.00 4.95 5.40
C TYR A 33 -15.22 5.75 4.11
N GLN A 34 -16.45 6.09 3.74
CA GLN A 34 -16.79 6.93 2.58
C GLN A 34 -16.31 8.39 2.70
N ALA A 35 -16.06 8.90 3.91
CA ALA A 35 -15.57 10.26 4.15
C ALA A 35 -14.07 10.47 3.85
N ILE A 36 -13.33 9.40 3.53
CA ILE A 36 -11.91 9.48 3.16
C ILE A 36 -11.84 9.85 1.67
N ALA A 37 -11.08 10.89 1.30
CA ALA A 37 -11.06 11.50 -0.05
C ALA A 37 -10.77 10.55 -1.24
N THR A 38 -10.35 9.32 -1.00
CA THR A 38 -10.26 8.24 -2.00
C THR A 38 -10.50 6.88 -1.32
N PRO A 39 -11.73 6.57 -0.89
CA PRO A 39 -11.98 5.47 0.03
C PRO A 39 -11.71 4.12 -0.63
N ALA A 40 -12.07 3.99 -1.91
CA ALA A 40 -11.77 2.81 -2.72
C ALA A 40 -10.25 2.59 -2.94
N TYR A 41 -9.49 3.65 -3.28
CA TYR A 41 -8.04 3.51 -3.48
C TYR A 41 -7.34 3.12 -2.18
N GLY A 42 -7.61 3.84 -1.09
CA GLY A 42 -7.03 3.56 0.22
C GLY A 42 -7.33 2.14 0.69
N LEU A 43 -8.59 1.71 0.57
CA LEU A 43 -8.99 0.35 0.91
C LEU A 43 -8.31 -0.68 0.01
N SER A 44 -8.29 -0.48 -1.31
CA SER A 44 -7.65 -1.43 -2.22
C SER A 44 -6.18 -1.66 -1.86
N LYS A 45 -5.46 -0.60 -1.45
CA LYS A 45 -4.07 -0.71 -1.02
C LYS A 45 -3.93 -1.35 0.36
N LEU A 46 -4.86 -1.10 1.28
CA LEU A 46 -4.93 -1.82 2.55
C LEU A 46 -5.15 -3.32 2.34
N ALA A 47 -6.09 -3.69 1.46
CA ALA A 47 -6.37 -5.08 1.12
C ALA A 47 -5.13 -5.78 0.53
N VAL A 48 -4.42 -5.13 -0.39
CA VAL A 48 -3.14 -5.61 -0.95
C VAL A 48 -2.10 -5.82 0.16
N ASN A 49 -1.98 -4.88 1.09
CA ASN A 49 -1.05 -4.99 2.22
C ASN A 49 -1.39 -6.16 3.16
N CYS A 50 -2.67 -6.35 3.49
CA CYS A 50 -3.12 -7.51 4.28
C CYS A 50 -2.87 -8.83 3.55
N TYR A 51 -3.18 -8.88 2.25
CA TYR A 51 -2.96 -10.06 1.44
C TYR A 51 -1.48 -10.43 1.33
N THR A 52 -0.60 -9.42 1.22
CA THR A 52 0.86 -9.61 1.26
C THR A 52 1.29 -10.33 2.54
N GLN A 53 0.74 -9.96 3.70
CA GLN A 53 1.06 -10.61 4.98
C GLN A 53 0.55 -12.07 5.04
N ILE A 54 -0.66 -12.32 4.52
CA ILE A 54 -1.22 -13.68 4.44
C ILE A 54 -0.30 -14.56 3.57
N VAL A 55 0.05 -14.10 2.36
CA VAL A 55 0.91 -14.86 1.43
C VAL A 55 2.29 -15.11 2.03
N ALA A 56 2.90 -14.09 2.64
CA ALA A 56 4.21 -14.23 3.29
C ALA A 56 4.21 -15.25 4.44
N ARG A 57 3.11 -15.36 5.20
CA ARG A 57 2.95 -16.36 6.26
C ARG A 57 2.69 -17.76 5.71
N ASP A 58 1.80 -17.87 4.73
CA ASP A 58 1.34 -19.16 4.22
C ASP A 58 2.38 -19.81 3.29
N PHE A 59 3.25 -19.00 2.66
CA PHE A 59 4.29 -19.44 1.75
C PHE A 59 5.66 -18.88 2.16
N PRO A 60 6.29 -19.40 3.23
CA PRO A 60 7.54 -18.86 3.78
C PRO A 60 8.75 -19.00 2.84
N SER A 61 8.67 -19.82 1.79
CA SER A 61 9.67 -19.91 0.73
C SER A 61 9.60 -18.77 -0.29
N ILE A 62 8.53 -17.96 -0.27
CA ILE A 62 8.31 -16.82 -1.17
C ILE A 62 8.57 -15.52 -0.41
N GLN A 63 9.41 -14.67 -0.98
CA GLN A 63 9.55 -13.28 -0.53
C GLN A 63 8.37 -12.46 -1.06
N CYS A 64 7.40 -12.18 -0.18
CA CYS A 64 6.22 -11.40 -0.52
C CYS A 64 6.23 -10.10 0.28
N ASN A 65 6.42 -8.98 -0.43
CA ASN A 65 6.55 -7.65 0.14
C ASN A 65 5.60 -6.69 -0.56
N ALA A 66 5.26 -5.59 0.11
CA ALA A 66 4.48 -4.50 -0.45
C ALA A 66 5.39 -3.27 -0.62
N ALA A 67 5.18 -2.51 -1.68
CA ALA A 67 5.99 -1.33 -1.97
C ALA A 67 5.13 -0.12 -2.37
N SER A 68 5.56 1.07 -1.95
CA SER A 68 5.00 2.35 -2.37
C SER A 68 6.06 3.18 -3.08
N PRO A 69 5.87 3.51 -4.37
CA PRO A 69 6.79 4.38 -5.12
C PRO A 69 6.68 5.86 -4.70
N GLY A 70 5.79 6.19 -3.76
CA GLY A 70 5.45 7.57 -3.44
C GLY A 70 4.64 8.26 -4.54
N PHE A 71 4.52 9.57 -4.44
CA PHE A 71 3.78 10.38 -5.42
C PHE A 71 4.64 10.58 -6.67
N THR A 72 4.31 9.89 -7.74
CA THR A 72 5.16 9.72 -8.93
C THR A 72 4.43 10.21 -10.17
N ASN A 73 5.16 10.90 -11.06
CA ASN A 73 4.62 11.54 -12.26
C ASN A 73 4.23 10.51 -13.32
N THR A 74 3.04 9.93 -13.17
CA THR A 74 2.46 8.93 -14.06
C THR A 74 1.11 9.42 -14.56
N GLY A 75 0.51 8.71 -15.53
CA GLY A 75 -0.85 9.00 -15.98
C GLY A 75 -1.90 8.99 -14.86
N MET A 76 -1.66 8.28 -13.74
CA MET A 76 -2.55 8.32 -12.56
C MET A 76 -2.61 9.70 -11.88
N CYS A 77 -1.62 10.55 -12.13
CA CYS A 77 -1.56 11.91 -11.60
C CYS A 77 -1.95 12.96 -12.65
N ALA A 78 -2.47 12.54 -13.81
CA ALA A 78 -2.98 13.46 -14.82
C ALA A 78 -4.02 14.40 -14.20
N ASN A 79 -3.93 15.69 -14.52
CA ASN A 79 -4.81 16.75 -14.00
C ASN A 79 -4.75 16.94 -12.47
N TYR A 80 -3.70 16.48 -11.79
CA TYR A 80 -3.48 16.82 -10.39
C TYR A 80 -3.24 18.33 -10.22
N THR A 81 -4.09 19.01 -9.46
CA THR A 81 -4.04 20.46 -9.20
C THR A 81 -3.59 20.82 -7.79
N GLY A 82 -3.15 19.83 -7.01
CA GLY A 82 -2.71 20.06 -5.63
C GLY A 82 -1.27 20.60 -5.53
N LYS A 83 -0.82 20.86 -4.30
CA LYS A 83 0.48 21.48 -4.01
C LYS A 83 1.67 20.52 -4.01
N ARG A 84 1.44 19.19 -4.06
CA ARG A 84 2.52 18.20 -4.01
C ARG A 84 3.23 18.15 -5.36
N VAL A 85 4.55 18.08 -5.35
CA VAL A 85 5.35 17.87 -6.56
C VAL A 85 5.57 16.36 -6.74
N PRO A 86 5.20 15.78 -7.89
CA PRO A 86 5.45 14.38 -8.16
C PRO A 86 6.93 14.14 -8.45
N LYS A 87 7.41 12.95 -8.08
CA LYS A 87 8.74 12.45 -8.40
C LYS A 87 8.80 11.93 -9.83
N GLU A 88 9.98 11.88 -10.42
CA GLU A 88 10.19 11.20 -11.69
C GLU A 88 9.93 9.68 -11.56
N PRO A 89 9.36 9.02 -12.59
CA PRO A 89 9.08 7.58 -12.57
C PRO A 89 10.25 6.69 -12.17
N ALA A 90 11.45 7.01 -12.67
CA ALA A 90 12.66 6.26 -12.34
C ALA A 90 12.99 6.32 -10.84
N LEU A 91 12.81 7.49 -10.21
CA LEU A 91 13.02 7.64 -8.77
C LEU A 91 11.98 6.85 -7.97
N GLY A 92 10.70 6.92 -8.34
CA GLY A 92 9.65 6.13 -7.69
C GLY A 92 9.88 4.61 -7.82
N ALA A 93 10.38 4.14 -8.96
CA ALA A 93 10.69 2.73 -9.20
C ALA A 93 11.89 2.21 -8.40
N SER A 94 12.73 3.08 -7.85
CA SER A 94 13.89 2.67 -7.04
C SER A 94 13.52 1.78 -5.85
N VAL A 95 12.30 1.91 -5.31
CA VAL A 95 11.79 1.12 -4.18
C VAL A 95 11.72 -0.38 -4.46
N PHE A 96 11.70 -0.80 -5.73
CA PHE A 96 11.66 -2.22 -6.08
C PHE A 96 12.99 -2.93 -5.82
N LEU A 97 14.12 -2.22 -5.88
CA LEU A 97 15.42 -2.80 -5.53
C LEU A 97 15.44 -3.32 -4.09
N PRO A 98 15.14 -2.51 -3.05
CA PRO A 98 15.08 -3.01 -1.69
C PRO A 98 13.91 -3.97 -1.44
N ALA A 99 12.80 -3.86 -2.17
CA ALA A 99 11.69 -4.80 -2.02
C ALA A 99 12.00 -6.22 -2.54
N LEU A 100 12.85 -6.33 -3.57
CA LEU A 100 13.28 -7.60 -4.18
C LEU A 100 14.54 -8.17 -3.56
N PHE A 101 15.52 -7.33 -3.23
CA PHE A 101 16.84 -7.76 -2.77
C PHE A 101 17.11 -7.47 -1.29
N GLY A 102 16.18 -6.81 -0.60
CA GLY A 102 16.35 -6.29 0.75
C GLY A 102 17.00 -4.91 0.77
N ALA A 103 16.71 -4.12 1.81
CA ALA A 103 17.39 -2.85 2.05
C ALA A 103 18.66 -3.06 2.89
N ALA A 104 19.68 -2.24 2.63
CA ALA A 104 20.90 -2.22 3.45
C ALA A 104 20.54 -2.00 4.93
N GLY A 105 21.09 -2.83 5.82
CA GLY A 105 20.83 -2.77 7.26
C GLY A 105 19.59 -3.54 7.74
N LEU A 106 18.86 -4.22 6.85
CA LEU A 106 17.82 -5.18 7.23
C LEU A 106 18.31 -6.60 7.01
N PRO A 107 17.89 -7.57 7.85
CA PRO A 107 18.17 -8.97 7.58
C PRO A 107 17.55 -9.36 6.23
N THR A 108 18.33 -10.05 5.40
CA THR A 108 18.00 -10.51 4.03
C THR A 108 16.76 -11.43 3.92
N GLN A 109 16.06 -11.66 5.04
CA GLN A 109 14.98 -12.64 5.18
C GLN A 109 13.64 -12.08 5.70
N ARG A 110 13.47 -10.77 5.88
CA ARG A 110 12.18 -10.23 6.33
C ARG A 110 11.18 -10.12 5.17
N THR A 111 10.46 -11.22 4.91
CA THR A 111 9.20 -11.23 4.12
C THR A 111 8.09 -10.51 4.90
N ALA A 112 6.99 -10.15 4.26
CA ALA A 112 5.96 -9.28 4.83
C ALA A 112 6.52 -7.91 5.27
N THR A 113 7.33 -7.26 4.45
CA THR A 113 7.80 -5.90 4.74
C THR A 113 7.14 -4.88 3.81
N PHE A 114 6.82 -3.70 4.33
CA PHE A 114 6.37 -2.57 3.54
C PHE A 114 7.55 -1.64 3.22
N PHE A 115 7.83 -1.44 1.94
CA PHE A 115 8.88 -0.54 1.46
C PHE A 115 8.27 0.75 0.91
N LYS A 116 8.83 1.90 1.29
CA LYS A 116 8.37 3.21 0.85
C LYS A 116 9.52 4.05 0.34
N GLU A 117 9.40 4.49 -0.90
CA GLU A 117 10.32 5.46 -1.50
C GLU A 117 10.20 6.80 -0.77
N ALA A 118 11.32 7.25 -0.19
CA ALA A 118 11.37 8.32 0.80
C ALA A 118 12.12 9.57 0.33
N SER A 119 12.71 9.57 -0.87
CA SER A 119 13.44 10.69 -1.42
C SER A 119 12.54 11.88 -1.78
N GLN A 120 13.15 13.04 -1.99
CA GLN A 120 12.44 14.23 -2.46
C GLN A 120 12.36 14.24 -4.00
N PRO A 121 11.39 14.94 -4.60
CA PRO A 121 11.39 15.19 -6.03
C PRO A 121 12.72 15.84 -6.48
N GLY A 122 13.27 15.37 -7.61
CA GLY A 122 14.56 15.83 -8.13
C GLY A 122 15.79 15.07 -7.59
N THR A 123 15.63 14.18 -6.61
CA THR A 123 16.70 13.26 -6.20
C THR A 123 17.07 12.34 -7.37
N ARG A 124 18.36 12.12 -7.59
CA ARG A 124 18.84 11.20 -8.62
C ARG A 124 18.56 9.75 -8.19
N PRO A 125 18.23 8.82 -9.10
CA PRO A 125 17.92 7.45 -8.74
C PRO A 125 19.03 6.72 -7.96
N GLU A 126 20.29 7.04 -8.21
CA GLU A 126 21.44 6.49 -7.48
C GLU A 126 21.50 6.94 -6.01
N ASP A 127 20.89 8.08 -5.69
CA ASP A 127 20.81 8.66 -4.34
C ASP A 127 19.46 8.36 -3.68
N ALA A 128 18.67 7.44 -4.25
CA ALA A 128 17.34 7.12 -3.75
C ALA A 128 17.38 6.49 -2.36
N THR A 129 16.38 6.81 -1.53
CA THR A 129 16.27 6.31 -0.17
C THR A 129 14.94 5.61 0.03
N CYS A 130 14.97 4.51 0.79
CA CYS A 130 13.78 3.73 1.09
C CYS A 130 13.63 3.57 2.59
N LYS A 131 12.41 3.69 3.08
CA LYS A 131 12.02 3.26 4.42
C LYS A 131 11.42 1.87 4.33
N ALA A 132 11.81 0.98 5.24
CA ALA A 132 11.19 -0.31 5.38
C ALA A 132 10.51 -0.38 6.75
N GLU A 133 9.25 -0.77 6.75
CA GLU A 133 8.42 -0.85 7.94
C GLU A 133 7.92 -2.29 8.07
N GLY A 134 8.16 -2.90 9.23
CA GLY A 134 7.50 -4.15 9.57
C GLY A 134 6.05 -3.88 9.97
N TRP A 135 5.15 -4.81 9.70
CA TRP A 135 3.78 -4.71 10.20
C TRP A 135 3.79 -4.91 11.71
N VAL A 136 3.21 -3.96 12.46
CA VAL A 136 2.95 -4.14 13.89
C VAL A 136 1.73 -5.05 13.99
N ALA A 137 1.91 -6.23 14.61
CA ALA A 137 0.84 -7.16 14.91
C ALA A 137 -0.04 -6.65 16.05
#